data_AF-A0A3D4XUI5-F1
#
_entry.id   AF-A0A3D4XUI5-F1
#
_cell.length_a   1.000
_cell.length_b   1.000
_cell.length_c   1.000
_cell.angle_alpha   90.00
_cell.angle_beta   90.00
_cell.angle_gamma   90.00
#
_symmetry.space_group_name_H-M   'P 1'
#
loop_
_entity.id
_entity.type
_entity.pdbx_description
1 polymer ?
#
loop_
_entity_poly.entity_id
_entity_poly.type
_entity_poly.pdbx_seq_one_letter_code
_entity_poly.pdbx_strand_id
1 'polypeptide(L)'
;MFEVGFSELVMVGLVSLLVIGPERLPKVARVVGFWLGKMQQMIANVKVEISQELHAEEIRQLLKENESLYSLDDKITDKTLQDTTNINAAPHLTSRAPASHE
;
A
#
# COMPACT_ATOMS: atom_id res chain seq x y z
N MET A 1 -3.52 -0.62 9.37
CA MET A 1 -4.84 -0.03 9.03
C MET A 1 -5.37 -0.91 7.90
N PHE A 2 -6.44 -1.70 8.13
CA PHE A 2 -6.95 -2.75 7.22
C PHE A 2 -5.88 -3.50 6.40
N GLU A 3 -5.17 -4.42 7.07
CA GLU A 3 -4.36 -5.40 6.34
C GLU A 3 -5.32 -6.37 5.64
N VAL A 4 -5.32 -6.39 4.31
CA VAL A 4 -6.14 -7.34 3.54
C VAL A 4 -5.49 -8.72 3.62
N GLY A 5 -5.66 -9.37 4.77
CA GLY A 5 -5.21 -10.71 5.04
C GLY A 5 -6.23 -11.77 4.60
N PHE A 6 -5.81 -13.04 4.63
CA PHE A 6 -6.70 -14.17 4.35
C PHE A 6 -7.88 -14.23 5.34
N SER A 7 -7.64 -13.91 6.62
CA SER A 7 -8.65 -13.82 7.67
C SER A 7 -9.75 -12.82 7.35
N GLU A 8 -9.39 -11.62 6.94
CA GLU A 8 -10.31 -10.54 6.60
C GLU A 8 -11.16 -10.90 5.39
N LEU A 9 -10.57 -11.52 4.37
CA LEU A 9 -11.31 -11.99 3.19
C LEU A 9 -12.39 -13.01 3.57
N VAL A 10 -12.05 -13.96 4.46
CA VAL A 10 -13.01 -14.94 4.97
C VAL A 10 -14.12 -14.26 5.78
N MET A 11 -13.78 -13.34 6.68
CA MET A 11 -14.74 -12.58 7.49
C MET A 11 -15.72 -11.80 6.60
N VAL A 12 -15.23 -11.07 5.61
CA VAL A 12 -16.06 -10.32 4.65
C VAL A 12 -16.92 -11.26 3.82
N GLY A 13 -16.37 -12.41 3.39
CA GLY A 13 -17.11 -13.45 2.68
C GLY A 13 -18.28 -13.99 3.48
N LEU A 14 -18.07 -14.28 4.77
CA LEU A 14 -19.12 -14.76 5.68
C LEU A 14 -20.21 -13.71 5.90
N VAL A 15 -19.84 -12.45 6.18
CA VAL A 15 -20.80 -11.35 6.35
C VAL A 15 -21.59 -11.12 5.07
N SER A 16 -20.92 -11.15 3.92
CA SER A 16 -21.58 -11.00 2.61
C SER A 16 -22.54 -12.15 2.33
N LEU A 17 -22.17 -13.39 2.67
CA LEU A 17 -23.07 -14.55 2.59
C LEU A 17 -24.31 -14.37 3.47
N LEU A 18 -24.16 -13.80 4.66
CA LEU A 18 -25.28 -13.58 5.58
C LEU A 18 -26.25 -12.49 5.09
N VAL A 19 -25.70 -11.36 4.64
CA VAL A 19 -26.50 -10.18 4.24
C VAL A 19 -27.16 -10.37 2.88
N ILE A 20 -26.38 -10.77 1.88
CA ILE A 20 -26.84 -10.92 0.50
C ILE A 20 -27.44 -12.32 0.28
N GLY A 21 -26.97 -13.33 1.01
CA GLY A 21 -27.33 -14.72 0.81
C GLY A 21 -26.37 -15.46 -0.13
N PRO A 22 -26.08 -16.75 0.12
CA PRO A 22 -25.15 -17.55 -0.68
C PRO A 22 -25.59 -17.74 -2.14
N GLU A 23 -26.88 -17.65 -2.42
CA GLU A 23 -27.42 -17.81 -3.77
C GLU A 23 -27.34 -16.54 -4.63
N ARG A 24 -27.24 -15.37 -3.98
CA ARG A 24 -27.27 -14.06 -4.66
C ARG A 24 -25.87 -13.49 -4.85
N LEU A 25 -24.96 -13.74 -3.92
CA LEU A 25 -23.55 -13.36 -4.02
C LEU A 25 -22.88 -13.77 -5.36
N PRO A 26 -22.99 -15.04 -5.82
CA PRO A 26 -22.40 -15.44 -7.10
C PRO A 26 -23.07 -14.76 -8.30
N LYS A 27 -24.34 -14.35 -8.20
CA LYS A 27 -25.01 -13.57 -9.24
C LYS A 27 -24.43 -12.16 -9.31
N VAL A 28 -24.25 -11.49 -8.16
CA VAL A 28 -23.63 -10.15 -8.08
C VAL A 28 -22.19 -10.18 -8.58
N ALA A 29 -21.39 -11.16 -8.13
CA ALA A 29 -20.01 -11.32 -8.57
C ALA A 29 -19.89 -11.49 -10.09
N ARG A 30 -20.82 -12.23 -10.73
CA ARG A 30 -20.86 -12.35 -12.19
C ARG A 30 -21.17 -11.03 -12.88
N VAL A 31 -22.08 -10.22 -12.35
CA VAL A 31 -22.43 -8.91 -12.93
C VAL A 31 -21.25 -7.95 -12.81
N VAL A 32 -20.67 -7.84 -11.61
CA VAL A 32 -19.49 -6.99 -11.36
C VAL A 32 -18.31 -7.46 -12.21
N GLY A 33 -18.05 -8.77 -12.25
CA GLY A 33 -16.99 -9.36 -13.06
C GLY A 33 -17.18 -9.11 -14.56
N PHE A 34 -18.41 -9.19 -15.07
CA PHE A 34 -18.71 -8.84 -16.47
C PHE A 34 -18.41 -7.37 -16.77
N TRP A 35 -18.78 -6.45 -15.87
CA TRP A 35 -18.52 -5.02 -16.02
C TRP A 35 -17.03 -4.71 -15.97
N LEU A 36 -16.30 -5.25 -14.99
CA LEU A 36 -14.84 -5.10 -14.89
C LEU A 36 -14.13 -5.69 -16.11
N GLY A 37 -14.58 -6.85 -16.59
CA GLY A 37 -14.04 -7.48 -17.80
C GLY A 37 -14.25 -6.63 -19.05
N LYS A 38 -15.46 -6.09 -19.24
CA LYS A 38 -15.76 -5.18 -20.35
C LYS A 38 -14.95 -3.89 -20.30
N MET A 39 -14.81 -3.29 -19.11
CA MET A 39 -14.01 -2.09 -18.93
C MET A 39 -12.52 -2.35 -19.23
N GLN A 40 -11.98 -3.47 -18.75
CA GLN A 40 -10.61 -3.87 -19.04
C GLN A 40 -10.36 -4.04 -20.54
N GLN A 41 -11.29 -4.69 -21.25
CA GLN A 41 -11.23 -4.86 -22.71
C GLN A 41 -11.24 -3.50 -23.43
N MET A 42 -12.09 -2.56 -22.99
CA MET A 42 -12.16 -1.22 -23.57
C MET A 42 -10.85 -0.45 -23.39
N ILE A 43 -10.26 -0.50 -22.19
CA ILE A 43 -8.95 0.12 -21.91
C ILE A 43 -7.85 -0.52 -22.76
N ALA A 44 -7.88 -1.85 -22.94
CA ALA A 44 -6.91 -2.55 -23.76
C ALA A 44 -6.97 -2.09 -25.23
N ASN A 45 -8.16 -1.94 -25.79
CA ASN A 45 -8.34 -1.47 -27.17
C ASN A 45 -7.85 -0.03 -27.34
N VAL A 46 -8.21 0.86 -26.41
CA VAL A 46 -7.76 2.27 -26.42
C VAL A 46 -6.24 2.37 -26.31
N LYS A 47 -5.59 1.53 -25.48
CA LYS A 47 -4.11 1.46 -25.42
C LYS A 47 -3.49 1.04 -26.74
N VAL A 48 -4.11 0.11 -27.48
CA VAL A 48 -3.59 -0.37 -28.78
C VAL A 48 -3.67 0.72 -29.84
N GLU A 49 -4.80 1.43 -29.93
CA GLU A 49 -4.98 2.57 -30.85
C GLU A 49 -4.01 3.71 -30.50
N ILE A 50 -3.90 4.06 -29.22
CA ILE A 50 -3.00 5.13 -28.77
C ILE A 50 -1.52 4.77 -28.93
N SER A 51 -1.13 3.51 -28.70
CA SER A 51 0.28 3.09 -28.87
C SER A 51 0.74 3.10 -30.32
N GLN A 52 -0.19 3.08 -31.28
CA GLN A 52 0.14 3.20 -32.70
C GLN A 52 0.31 4.65 -33.16
N GLU A 53 -0.22 5.64 -32.41
CA GLU A 53 -0.29 7.04 -32.86
C GLU A 53 0.40 8.04 -31.90
N LEU A 54 0.57 7.71 -30.62
CA LEU A 54 1.27 8.50 -29.59
C LEU A 54 2.43 7.69 -29.01
N HIS A 55 3.61 8.30 -28.91
CA HIS A 55 4.78 7.72 -28.27
C HIS A 55 4.42 7.21 -26.86
N ALA A 56 4.55 5.89 -26.65
CA ALA A 56 4.26 5.22 -25.37
C ALA A 56 5.02 5.81 -24.16
N GLU A 57 6.02 6.66 -24.40
CA GLU A 57 6.77 7.46 -23.45
C GLU A 57 5.90 8.43 -22.63
N GLU A 58 4.93 9.12 -23.24
CA GLU A 58 4.17 10.19 -22.54
C GLU A 58 3.18 9.62 -21.51
N ILE A 59 2.45 8.56 -21.85
CA ILE A 59 1.54 7.89 -20.90
C ILE A 59 2.34 7.21 -19.78
N ARG A 60 3.51 6.63 -20.09
CA ARG A 60 4.42 6.11 -19.06
C ARG A 60 4.88 7.21 -18.11
N GLN A 61 5.15 8.40 -18.62
CA GLN A 61 5.58 9.53 -17.80
C GLN A 61 4.46 10.04 -16.88
N LEU A 62 3.21 10.15 -17.38
CA LEU A 62 2.05 10.52 -16.56
C LEU A 62 1.72 9.48 -15.48
N LEU A 63 1.83 8.19 -15.80
CA LEU A 63 1.65 7.10 -14.83
C LEU A 63 2.74 7.13 -13.76
N LYS A 64 4.00 7.35 -14.16
CA LYS A 64 5.15 7.44 -13.26
C LYS A 64 5.09 8.67 -12.35
N GLU A 65 4.60 9.79 -12.86
CA GLU A 65 4.40 11.01 -12.07
C GLU A 65 3.29 10.81 -11.01
N ASN A 66 2.20 10.13 -11.35
CA ASN A 66 1.15 9.78 -10.38
C ASN A 66 1.62 8.74 -9.35
N GLU A 67 2.37 7.72 -9.76
CA GLU A 67 2.99 6.74 -8.85
C GLU A 67 3.97 7.39 -7.86
N SER A 68 4.70 8.42 -8.34
CA SER A 68 5.58 9.22 -7.49
C SER A 68 4.84 10.08 -6.48
N LEU A 69 3.51 10.24 -6.55
CA LEU A 69 2.75 10.95 -5.52
C LEU A 69 2.26 10.01 -4.41
N TYR A 70 1.97 8.75 -4.73
CA TYR A 70 1.62 7.72 -3.74
C TYR A 70 2.84 7.20 -2.96
N SER A 71 4.04 7.35 -3.51
CA SER A 71 5.29 6.87 -2.89
C SER A 71 5.87 7.78 -1.79
N LEU A 72 5.19 8.89 -1.45
CA LEU A 72 5.68 9.89 -0.50
C LEU A 72 5.22 9.61 0.93
N ASP A 73 4.17 8.80 1.12
CA ASP A 73 3.66 8.47 2.46
C ASP A 73 4.50 7.39 3.17
N ASP A 74 5.13 6.46 2.45
CA ASP A 74 5.91 5.37 3.07
C ASP A 74 7.30 5.81 3.59
N LYS A 75 7.82 6.97 3.14
CA LYS A 75 9.16 7.45 3.56
C LYS A 75 9.14 8.36 4.79
N ILE A 76 7.97 8.75 5.30
CA ILE A 76 7.84 9.59 6.50
C ILE A 76 7.87 8.73 7.78
N THR A 77 7.28 7.53 7.77
CA THR A 77 7.21 6.65 8.94
C THR A 77 8.59 6.13 9.39
N ASP A 78 9.51 5.89 8.45
CA ASP A 78 10.86 5.38 8.77
C ASP A 78 11.78 6.42 9.45
N LYS A 79 11.50 7.72 9.28
CA LYS A 79 12.33 8.78 9.88
C LYS A 79 11.89 9.17 11.28
N THR A 80 10.63 8.96 11.63
CA THR A 80 10.11 9.28 12.98
C THR A 80 10.48 8.22 14.02
N LEU A 81 10.80 6.97 13.62
CA LEU A 81 11.24 5.93 14.57
C LEU A 81 12.73 5.99 14.93
N GLN A 82 13.55 6.78 14.24
CA GLN A 82 14.97 6.96 14.61
C GLN A 82 15.18 8.03 15.69
N ASP A 83 14.26 8.98 15.84
CA ASP A 83 14.44 10.11 16.76
C ASP A 83 14.04 9.76 18.22
N THR A 84 13.16 8.77 18.43
CA THR A 84 12.79 8.34 19.79
C THR A 84 13.72 7.28 20.40
N THR A 85 14.65 6.70 19.63
CA THR A 85 15.57 5.67 20.14
C THR A 85 16.85 6.26 20.75
N ASN A 86 17.12 7.57 20.59
CA ASN A 86 18.35 8.21 21.09
C ASN A 86 18.15 9.11 22.32
N ILE A 87 17.37 8.65 23.31
CA ILE A 87 17.28 9.31 24.63
C ILE A 87 17.73 8.43 25.81
N ASN A 88 18.22 7.21 25.54
CA ASN A 88 18.66 6.25 26.58
C ASN A 88 20.18 6.10 26.71
N ALA A 89 20.97 7.10 26.33
CA ALA A 89 22.41 7.13 26.61
C ALA A 89 22.74 8.11 27.75
N ALA A 90 22.21 7.85 28.94
CA ALA A 90 22.75 8.41 30.18
C ALA A 90 23.90 7.51 30.67
N PRO A 91 25.17 7.95 30.65
CA PRO A 91 26.21 7.23 31.36
C PRO A 91 26.06 7.53 32.84
N HIS A 92 25.64 6.53 33.60
CA HIS A 92 25.70 6.51 35.04
C HIS A 92 27.17 6.62 35.46
N LEU A 93 27.42 7.55 36.37
CA LEU A 93 28.69 7.78 37.03
C LEU A 93 29.09 6.52 37.80
N THR A 94 30.20 5.88 37.43
CA THR A 94 30.89 4.95 38.34
C THR A 94 32.40 5.12 38.25
N SER A 95 32.91 5.77 39.30
CA SER A 95 34.13 5.45 40.03
C SER A 95 35.40 5.08 39.25
N ARG A 96 36.30 6.06 39.09
CA ARG A 96 37.75 5.83 39.24
C ARG A 96 38.42 7.12 39.73
N ALA A 97 38.74 7.15 41.02
CA ALA A 97 39.73 8.07 41.58
C ALA A 97 41.13 7.71 41.05
N PRO A 98 41.97 8.71 40.77
CA PRO A 98 43.39 8.61 41.02
C PRO A 98 43.77 9.56 42.16
N ALA A 99 44.38 8.99 43.20
CA ALA A 99 45.07 9.72 44.24
C ALA A 99 46.37 10.37 43.71
N SER A 100 46.84 11.34 44.51
CA SER A 100 48.21 11.84 44.63
C SER A 100 48.77 12.69 43.48
N HIS A 101 48.62 14.01 43.63
CA HIS A 101 49.79 14.84 43.87
C HIS A 101 49.78 15.27 45.35
N GLU A 102 50.93 15.05 45.99
CA GLU A 102 51.33 15.20 47.40
C GLU A 102 50.85 14.13 48.41
#